data_AF-A0A2D7TMS6-F1
#
_entry.id   AF-A0A2D7TMS6-F1
#
_cell.length_a   1.000
_cell.length_b   1.000
_cell.length_c   1.000
_cell.angle_alpha   90.00
_cell.angle_beta   90.00
_cell.angle_gamma   90.00
#
_symmetry.space_group_name_H-M   'P 1'
#
loop_
_entity.id
_entity.type
_entity.pdbx_description
1 polymer ?
#
loop_
_entity_poly.entity_id
_entity_poly.type
_entity_poly.pdbx_seq_one_letter_code
_entity_poly.pdbx_strand_id
1 'polypeptide(L)'
;MSSDFDFGEFLDESNQSELMILCLELFGVLTEFEVDHDKLETAKIEILNNQLTTNFEGFKSAISNLSVSDRNSQINSMKHINLMVDTLVGDPRSAKKFMEIEKVIDGSIDALIKSINSADDLSKLVQVYNFLPNKKEVATVLSRITDYELKAVERIEYLKAALSENDVEVQLSEILAKLADNSAAGFISANVADVLQERGVDFHIAGLVTKEALENLSNEQLKSNILLMLNFSEDVFTTNPEFLDAIQADTYVLTSTSGIDQDTFDMLLLLKDGSRGDIFEKYPVKVKEYKVYK
;
A
#
# COMPACT_ATOMS: atom_id res chain seq x y z
N MET A 1 -14.90 -15.50 -26.01
CA MET A 1 -14.21 -15.77 -24.73
C MET A 1 -15.16 -16.63 -23.92
N SER A 2 -14.84 -17.90 -23.67
CA SER A 2 -15.45 -18.64 -22.57
C SER A 2 -14.48 -18.54 -21.39
N SER A 3 -14.80 -17.65 -20.45
CA SER A 3 -14.12 -17.52 -19.16
C SER A 3 -14.70 -18.54 -18.17
N ASP A 4 -14.88 -19.78 -18.62
CA ASP A 4 -15.41 -20.82 -17.75
C ASP A 4 -14.22 -21.39 -16.99
N PHE A 5 -14.05 -20.93 -15.75
CA PHE A 5 -13.11 -21.51 -14.79
C PHE A 5 -13.34 -23.02 -14.71
N ASP A 6 -12.32 -23.82 -15.01
CA ASP A 6 -12.45 -25.28 -14.99
C ASP A 6 -12.37 -25.80 -13.55
N PHE A 7 -13.53 -25.90 -12.91
CA PHE A 7 -13.66 -26.49 -11.58
C PHE A 7 -13.22 -27.95 -11.51
N GLY A 8 -13.33 -28.70 -12.63
CA GLY A 8 -12.95 -30.11 -12.66
C GLY A 8 -11.43 -30.27 -12.54
N GLU A 9 -10.68 -29.52 -13.33
CA GLU A 9 -9.22 -29.49 -13.23
C GLU A 9 -8.76 -28.89 -11.90
N PHE A 10 -9.38 -27.79 -11.45
CA PHE A 10 -9.02 -27.18 -10.16
C PHE A 10 -9.24 -28.12 -8.97
N LEU A 11 -10.27 -28.97 -8.97
CA LEU A 11 -10.53 -29.92 -7.89
C LEU A 11 -9.58 -31.13 -7.90
N ASP A 12 -8.70 -31.28 -8.89
CA ASP A 12 -7.67 -32.33 -8.91
C ASP A 12 -6.53 -31.99 -7.93
N GLU A 13 -6.55 -32.63 -6.77
CA GLU A 13 -5.52 -32.47 -5.72
C GLU A 13 -4.11 -32.79 -6.21
N SER A 14 -3.93 -33.68 -7.21
CA SER A 14 -2.60 -33.98 -7.75
C SER A 14 -2.07 -32.81 -8.57
N ASN A 15 -2.92 -32.19 -9.39
CA ASN A 15 -2.54 -31.03 -10.19
C ASN A 15 -2.30 -29.79 -9.30
N GLN A 16 -3.13 -29.62 -8.26
CA GLN A 16 -2.91 -28.56 -7.26
C GLN A 16 -1.60 -28.75 -6.51
N SER A 17 -1.30 -29.99 -6.07
CA SER A 17 -0.04 -30.33 -5.41
C SER A 17 1.18 -30.08 -6.32
N GLU A 18 1.08 -30.43 -7.60
CA GLU A 18 2.13 -30.16 -8.59
C GLU A 18 2.38 -28.65 -8.75
N LEU A 19 1.33 -27.85 -8.95
CA LEU A 19 1.46 -26.40 -9.05
C LEU A 19 2.03 -25.80 -7.75
N MET A 20 1.62 -26.31 -6.59
CA MET A 20 2.18 -25.91 -5.30
C MET A 20 3.68 -26.19 -5.25
N ILE A 21 4.15 -27.38 -5.63
CA ILE A 21 5.58 -27.72 -5.66
C ILE A 21 6.36 -26.74 -6.55
N LEU A 22 5.87 -26.45 -7.75
CA LEU A 22 6.51 -25.51 -8.67
C LEU A 22 6.57 -24.09 -8.06
N CYS A 23 5.49 -23.66 -7.40
CA CYS A 23 5.45 -22.40 -6.66
C CYS A 23 6.49 -22.34 -5.54
N LEU A 24 6.64 -23.42 -4.75
CA LEU A 24 7.63 -23.52 -3.68
C LEU A 24 9.06 -23.44 -4.22
N GLU A 25 9.34 -24.10 -5.34
CA GLU A 25 10.65 -24.07 -5.98
C GLU A 25 11.00 -22.68 -6.50
N LEU A 26 10.07 -22.03 -7.20
CA LEU A 26 10.27 -20.65 -7.66
C LEU A 26 10.45 -19.69 -6.48
N PHE A 27 9.68 -19.85 -5.40
CA PHE A 27 9.84 -19.02 -4.21
C PHE A 27 11.25 -19.16 -3.62
N GLY A 28 11.76 -20.39 -3.52
CA GLY A 28 13.12 -20.67 -3.09
C GLY A 28 14.16 -19.92 -3.93
N VAL A 29 14.05 -19.98 -5.27
CA VAL A 29 14.92 -19.23 -6.19
C VAL A 29 14.85 -17.72 -5.93
N LEU A 30 13.65 -17.19 -5.71
CA LEU A 30 13.44 -15.77 -5.44
C LEU A 30 13.99 -15.32 -4.08
N THR A 31 14.14 -16.22 -3.11
CA THR A 31 14.75 -15.90 -1.81
C THR A 31 16.28 -15.80 -1.83
N GLU A 32 16.93 -16.23 -2.91
CA GLU A 32 18.38 -16.05 -3.07
C GLU A 32 18.72 -14.54 -3.15
N PHE A 33 19.90 -14.17 -2.61
CA PHE A 33 20.38 -12.78 -2.63
C PHE A 33 20.64 -12.33 -4.08
N GLU A 34 21.31 -13.18 -4.85
CA GLU A 34 21.45 -13.06 -6.30
C GLU A 34 20.61 -14.16 -6.93
N VAL A 35 19.57 -13.77 -7.65
CA VAL A 35 18.66 -14.70 -8.32
C VAL A 35 19.36 -15.28 -9.55
N ASP A 36 19.53 -16.59 -9.58
CA ASP A 36 20.04 -17.31 -10.74
C ASP A 36 19.04 -17.22 -11.91
N HIS A 37 19.49 -16.62 -13.01
CA HIS A 37 18.67 -16.39 -14.19
C HIS A 37 18.13 -17.68 -14.82
N ASP A 38 18.98 -18.70 -14.92
CA ASP A 38 18.61 -19.94 -15.61
C ASP A 38 17.64 -20.76 -14.76
N LYS A 39 17.84 -20.78 -13.44
CA LYS A 39 16.87 -21.38 -12.52
C LYS A 39 15.54 -20.64 -12.53
N LEU A 40 15.57 -19.30 -12.55
CA LEU A 40 14.36 -18.48 -12.60
C LEU A 40 13.54 -18.77 -13.86
N GLU A 41 14.16 -18.70 -15.04
CA GLU A 41 13.45 -18.91 -16.30
C GLU A 41 12.94 -20.34 -16.44
N THR A 42 13.70 -21.33 -15.96
CA THR A 42 13.25 -22.73 -15.93
C THR A 42 11.99 -22.88 -15.07
N ALA A 43 12.03 -22.43 -13.81
CA ALA A 43 10.89 -22.52 -12.89
C ALA A 43 9.67 -21.73 -13.40
N LYS A 44 9.88 -20.57 -14.00
CA LYS A 44 8.85 -19.75 -14.64
C LYS A 44 8.15 -20.51 -15.77
N ILE A 45 8.91 -21.14 -16.67
CA ILE A 45 8.36 -21.92 -17.79
C ILE A 45 7.53 -23.11 -17.27
N GLU A 46 8.03 -23.83 -16.26
CA GLU A 46 7.31 -24.96 -15.66
C GLU A 46 5.96 -24.54 -15.06
N ILE A 47 5.92 -23.43 -14.32
CA ILE A 47 4.66 -22.89 -13.78
C ILE A 47 3.70 -22.48 -14.90
N LEU A 48 4.19 -21.80 -15.94
CA LEU A 48 3.34 -21.32 -17.04
C LEU A 48 2.79 -22.46 -17.91
N ASN A 49 3.47 -23.62 -17.94
CA ASN A 49 3.02 -24.82 -18.62
C ASN A 49 2.03 -25.66 -17.80
N ASN A 50 1.90 -25.40 -16.50
CA ASN A 50 0.89 -26.06 -15.68
C ASN A 50 -0.53 -25.63 -16.09
N GLN A 51 -1.43 -26.59 -16.27
CA GLN A 51 -2.78 -26.37 -16.79
C GLN A 51 -3.60 -25.44 -15.88
N LEU A 52 -3.46 -25.55 -14.56
CA LEU A 52 -4.19 -24.75 -13.58
C LEU A 52 -3.84 -23.26 -13.66
N THR A 53 -2.63 -22.92 -14.09
CA THR A 53 -2.19 -21.52 -14.24
C THR A 53 -3.10 -20.74 -15.20
N THR A 54 -3.76 -21.41 -16.15
CA THR A 54 -4.73 -20.78 -17.07
C THR A 54 -5.97 -20.22 -16.36
N ASN A 55 -6.34 -20.79 -15.22
CA ASN A 55 -7.49 -20.36 -14.42
C ASN A 55 -7.18 -19.16 -13.50
N PHE A 56 -5.90 -18.78 -13.36
CA PHE A 56 -5.46 -17.69 -12.48
C PHE A 56 -4.77 -16.59 -13.29
N GLU A 57 -5.53 -15.80 -14.03
CA GLU A 57 -4.98 -14.75 -14.92
C GLU A 57 -4.01 -13.79 -14.22
N GLY A 58 -4.32 -13.36 -12.99
CA GLY A 58 -3.45 -12.50 -12.19
C GLY A 58 -2.11 -13.15 -11.85
N PHE A 59 -2.15 -14.41 -11.38
CA PHE A 59 -0.94 -15.19 -11.10
C PHE A 59 -0.13 -15.44 -12.38
N LYS A 60 -0.78 -15.89 -13.46
CA LYS A 60 -0.15 -16.10 -14.77
C LYS A 60 0.54 -14.84 -15.29
N SER A 61 -0.12 -13.69 -15.18
CA SER A 61 0.43 -12.40 -15.57
C SER A 61 1.67 -12.05 -14.74
N ALA A 62 1.58 -12.21 -13.42
CA ALA A 62 2.70 -11.95 -12.52
C ALA A 62 3.91 -12.84 -12.81
N ILE A 63 3.71 -14.13 -13.09
CA ILE A 63 4.79 -15.06 -13.43
C ILE A 63 5.36 -14.78 -14.83
N SER A 64 4.50 -14.45 -15.81
CA SER A 64 4.95 -14.11 -17.18
C SER A 64 5.86 -12.87 -17.20
N ASN A 65 5.54 -11.88 -16.38
CA ASN A 65 6.28 -10.61 -16.30
C ASN A 65 7.47 -10.67 -15.33
N LEU A 66 7.70 -11.80 -14.66
CA LEU A 66 8.82 -11.98 -13.73
C LEU A 66 10.16 -11.84 -14.47
N SER A 67 11.05 -11.01 -13.91
CA SER A 67 12.39 -10.74 -14.43
C SER A 67 13.44 -10.70 -13.32
N VAL A 68 14.63 -11.24 -13.61
CA VAL A 68 15.81 -11.17 -12.71
C VAL A 68 16.23 -9.72 -12.44
N SER A 69 16.06 -8.82 -13.42
CA SER A 69 16.52 -7.44 -13.32
C SER A 69 15.50 -6.47 -12.70
N ASP A 70 14.25 -6.90 -12.52
CA ASP A 70 13.18 -6.07 -11.99
C ASP A 70 12.72 -6.58 -10.61
N ARG A 71 13.16 -5.88 -9.56
CA ARG A 71 12.80 -6.16 -8.16
C ARG A 71 11.29 -6.10 -7.93
N ASN A 72 10.58 -5.17 -8.58
CA ASN A 72 9.14 -5.05 -8.41
C ASN A 72 8.42 -6.25 -9.01
N SER A 73 8.88 -6.73 -10.16
CA SER A 73 8.36 -7.99 -10.72
C SER A 73 8.56 -9.17 -9.77
N GLN A 74 9.74 -9.29 -9.15
CA GLN A 74 10.03 -10.37 -8.18
C GLN A 74 9.11 -10.30 -6.96
N ILE A 75 9.01 -9.13 -6.33
CA ILE A 75 8.15 -8.92 -5.15
C ILE A 75 6.68 -9.21 -5.51
N ASN A 76 6.22 -8.75 -6.68
CA ASN A 76 4.86 -9.01 -7.14
C ASN A 76 4.61 -10.50 -7.37
N SER A 77 5.53 -11.20 -8.03
CA SER A 77 5.43 -12.66 -8.22
C SER A 77 5.45 -13.41 -6.88
N MET A 78 6.28 -13.01 -5.91
CA MET A 78 6.30 -13.60 -4.57
C MET A 78 4.96 -13.44 -3.84
N LYS A 79 4.29 -12.29 -3.94
CA LYS A 79 2.92 -12.07 -3.39
C LYS A 79 1.93 -13.07 -3.98
N HIS A 80 1.96 -13.21 -5.30
CA HIS A 80 1.09 -14.13 -6.02
C HIS A 80 1.39 -15.59 -5.69
N ILE A 81 2.66 -15.97 -5.53
CA ILE A 81 3.07 -17.31 -5.10
C ILE A 81 2.58 -17.59 -3.67
N ASN A 82 2.77 -16.68 -2.73
CA ASN A 82 2.27 -16.81 -1.35
C ASN A 82 0.75 -17.09 -1.34
N LEU A 83 -0.01 -16.33 -2.12
CA LEU A 83 -1.45 -16.54 -2.27
C LEU A 83 -1.78 -17.92 -2.84
N MET A 84 -1.07 -18.37 -3.88
CA MET A 84 -1.27 -19.69 -4.46
C MET A 84 -0.97 -20.81 -3.48
N VAL A 85 0.16 -20.73 -2.75
CA VAL A 85 0.54 -21.72 -1.73
C VAL A 85 -0.49 -21.79 -0.59
N ASP A 86 -1.03 -20.65 -0.16
CA ASP A 86 -2.08 -20.60 0.86
C ASP A 86 -3.45 -21.12 0.33
N THR A 87 -3.68 -21.11 -0.98
CA THR A 87 -4.98 -21.45 -1.61
C THR A 87 -5.05 -22.91 -2.06
N LEU A 88 -3.96 -23.46 -2.59
CA LEU A 88 -3.94 -24.79 -3.19
C LEU A 88 -4.02 -25.90 -2.12
N VAL A 89 -4.67 -27.00 -2.47
CA VAL A 89 -4.69 -28.21 -1.64
C VAL A 89 -3.45 -29.03 -1.94
N GLY A 90 -2.59 -29.19 -0.93
CA GLY A 90 -1.38 -30.00 -1.02
C GLY A 90 -1.59 -31.47 -0.66
N ASP A 91 -0.79 -32.35 -1.28
CA ASP A 91 -0.64 -33.75 -0.89
C ASP A 91 0.68 -33.98 -0.09
N PRO A 92 0.99 -35.21 0.36
CA PRO A 92 2.23 -35.49 1.09
C PRO A 92 3.54 -35.11 0.36
N ARG A 93 3.54 -35.06 -0.98
CA ARG A 93 4.72 -34.65 -1.77
C ARG A 93 4.95 -33.15 -1.60
N SER A 94 3.91 -32.34 -1.78
CA SER A 94 3.99 -30.89 -1.59
C SER A 94 4.30 -30.52 -0.14
N ALA A 95 3.75 -31.23 0.85
CA ALA A 95 4.07 -31.01 2.25
C ALA A 95 5.55 -31.29 2.56
N LYS A 96 6.11 -32.37 1.99
CA LYS A 96 7.55 -32.66 2.11
C LYS A 96 8.38 -31.56 1.47
N LYS A 97 8.01 -31.12 0.27
CA LYS A 97 8.70 -30.04 -0.44
C LYS A 97 8.64 -28.73 0.34
N PHE A 98 7.49 -28.42 0.94
CA PHE A 98 7.31 -27.24 1.78
C PHE A 98 8.33 -27.22 2.92
N MET A 99 8.45 -28.31 3.69
CA MET A 99 9.44 -28.40 4.79
C MET A 99 10.89 -28.24 4.31
N GLU A 100 11.22 -28.76 3.12
CA GLU A 100 12.55 -28.61 2.53
C GLU A 100 12.84 -27.13 2.20
N ILE A 101 11.91 -26.45 1.55
CA ILE A 101 12.03 -25.05 1.14
C ILE A 101 11.96 -24.11 2.36
N GLU A 102 11.05 -24.35 3.29
CA GLU A 102 10.91 -23.61 4.55
C GLU A 102 12.24 -23.55 5.30
N LYS A 103 12.95 -24.69 5.43
CA LYS A 103 14.26 -24.74 6.08
C LYS A 103 15.33 -23.93 5.36
N VAL A 104 15.32 -23.93 4.03
CA VAL A 104 16.26 -23.14 3.21
C VAL A 104 16.00 -21.65 3.41
N ILE A 105 14.72 -21.25 3.40
CA ILE A 105 14.30 -19.86 3.57
C ILE A 105 14.59 -19.37 4.97
N ASP A 106 14.25 -20.13 6.01
CA ASP A 106 14.52 -19.75 7.41
C ASP A 106 16.03 -19.52 7.63
N GLY A 107 16.88 -20.36 7.02
CA GLY A 107 18.33 -20.19 7.04
C GLY A 107 18.88 -19.00 6.25
N SER A 108 18.09 -18.38 5.37
CA SER A 108 18.53 -17.24 4.55
C SER A 108 18.14 -15.87 5.12
N ILE A 109 17.22 -15.83 6.09
CA ILE A 109 16.67 -14.59 6.68
C ILE A 109 17.78 -13.64 7.17
N ASP A 110 18.74 -14.12 7.95
CA ASP A 110 19.81 -13.28 8.50
C ASP A 110 20.66 -12.62 7.41
N ALA A 111 20.91 -13.33 6.31
CA ALA A 111 21.65 -12.81 5.17
C ALA A 111 20.82 -11.77 4.40
N LEU A 112 19.51 -12.00 4.27
CA LEU A 112 18.58 -11.04 3.69
C LEU A 112 18.52 -9.76 4.52
N ILE A 113 18.37 -9.86 5.85
CA ILE A 113 18.33 -8.70 6.75
C ILE A 113 19.61 -7.85 6.61
N LYS A 114 20.78 -8.48 6.58
CA LYS A 114 22.07 -7.78 6.43
C LYS A 114 22.19 -7.03 5.12
N SER A 115 21.53 -7.52 4.06
CA SER A 115 21.65 -6.96 2.73
C SER A 115 20.61 -5.90 2.36
N ILE A 116 19.63 -5.65 3.24
CA ILE A 116 18.65 -4.57 3.10
C ILE A 116 19.37 -3.22 2.96
N ASN A 117 19.06 -2.52 1.87
CA ASN A 117 19.49 -1.16 1.60
C ASN A 117 18.38 -0.25 1.03
N SER A 118 17.21 -0.81 0.73
CA SER A 118 16.09 -0.11 0.11
C SER A 118 14.73 -0.57 0.67
N ALA A 119 13.67 0.20 0.39
CA ALA A 119 12.30 -0.19 0.70
C ALA A 119 11.84 -1.45 -0.06
N ASP A 120 12.38 -1.67 -1.26
CA ASP A 120 12.10 -2.88 -2.04
C ASP A 120 12.68 -4.13 -1.37
N ASP A 121 13.86 -4.03 -0.75
CA ASP A 121 14.44 -5.15 0.01
C ASP A 121 13.59 -5.49 1.24
N LEU A 122 13.05 -4.47 1.92
CA LEU A 122 12.09 -4.67 3.01
C LEU A 122 10.81 -5.35 2.50
N SER A 123 10.28 -4.89 1.37
CA SER A 123 9.09 -5.47 0.74
C SER A 123 9.31 -6.93 0.31
N LYS A 124 10.52 -7.27 -0.15
CA LYS A 124 10.93 -8.65 -0.41
C LYS A 124 10.96 -9.47 0.88
N LEU A 125 11.55 -8.93 1.96
CA LEU A 125 11.57 -9.60 3.26
C LEU A 125 10.16 -9.82 3.85
N VAL A 126 9.23 -8.89 3.64
CA VAL A 126 7.81 -9.09 4.00
C VAL A 126 7.26 -10.34 3.32
N GLN A 127 7.55 -10.55 2.03
CA GLN A 127 7.08 -11.75 1.34
C GLN A 127 7.72 -13.02 1.90
N VAL A 128 9.01 -12.97 2.24
CA VAL A 128 9.74 -14.08 2.88
C VAL A 128 9.12 -14.45 4.23
N TYR A 129 8.86 -13.47 5.10
CA TYR A 129 8.20 -13.76 6.38
C TYR A 129 6.76 -14.25 6.19
N ASN A 130 6.03 -13.72 5.20
CA ASN A 130 4.65 -14.15 4.94
C ASN A 130 4.56 -15.61 4.47
N PHE A 131 5.59 -16.09 3.78
CA PHE A 131 5.71 -17.49 3.38
C PHE A 131 5.87 -18.44 4.57
N LEU A 132 6.51 -17.97 5.65
CA LEU A 132 6.80 -18.79 6.83
C LEU A 132 5.61 -18.78 7.81
N PRO A 133 4.98 -19.93 8.11
CA PRO A 133 3.76 -19.99 8.91
C PRO A 133 3.93 -19.39 10.32
N ASN A 134 5.12 -19.54 10.92
CA ASN A 134 5.46 -19.03 12.25
C ASN A 134 5.95 -17.58 12.27
N LYS A 135 5.93 -16.88 11.12
CA LYS A 135 6.37 -15.47 11.00
C LYS A 135 5.30 -14.56 10.38
N LYS A 136 4.05 -15.03 10.20
CA LYS A 136 2.98 -14.25 9.58
C LYS A 136 2.67 -12.95 10.35
N GLU A 137 2.79 -12.95 11.67
CA GLU A 137 2.65 -11.76 12.52
C GLU A 137 3.77 -10.74 12.22
N VAL A 138 5.02 -11.19 12.16
CA VAL A 138 6.18 -10.37 11.78
C VAL A 138 5.98 -9.77 10.39
N ALA A 139 5.54 -10.58 9.42
CA ALA A 139 5.24 -10.14 8.06
C ALA A 139 4.16 -9.04 8.05
N THR A 140 3.11 -9.20 8.85
CA THR A 140 2.01 -8.25 8.96
C THR A 140 2.48 -6.91 9.51
N VAL A 141 3.24 -6.92 10.61
CA VAL A 141 3.75 -5.70 11.22
C VAL A 141 4.76 -5.01 10.28
N LEU A 142 5.68 -5.78 9.69
CA LEU A 142 6.67 -5.25 8.76
C LEU A 142 6.01 -4.66 7.50
N SER A 143 4.97 -5.30 6.95
CA SER A 143 4.19 -4.77 5.82
C SER A 143 3.59 -3.41 6.14
N ARG A 144 2.99 -3.27 7.34
CA ARG A 144 2.43 -1.98 7.78
C ARG A 144 3.50 -0.91 7.94
N ILE A 145 4.68 -1.29 8.40
CA ILE A 145 5.83 -0.38 8.49
C ILE A 145 6.28 0.06 7.09
N THR A 146 6.34 -0.85 6.12
CA THR A 146 6.70 -0.51 4.73
C THR A 146 5.66 0.35 4.02
N ASP A 147 4.40 0.30 4.46
CA ASP A 147 3.35 1.19 3.94
C ASP A 147 3.56 2.65 4.39
N TYR A 148 4.31 2.90 5.47
CA TYR A 148 4.77 4.25 5.79
C TYR A 148 5.92 4.62 4.85
N GLU A 149 5.94 5.84 4.31
CA GLU A 149 7.05 6.32 3.47
C GLU A 149 8.39 6.35 4.26
N LEU A 150 9.14 5.25 4.22
CA LEU A 150 10.45 5.06 4.86
C LEU A 150 11.56 5.75 4.05
N LYS A 151 11.43 7.04 3.78
CA LYS A 151 12.33 7.78 2.86
C LYS A 151 13.77 8.03 3.39
N ALA A 152 14.11 7.61 4.61
CA ALA A 152 15.42 7.89 5.21
C ALA A 152 16.24 6.62 5.44
N VAL A 153 17.52 6.64 5.01
CA VAL A 153 18.51 5.57 5.25
C VAL A 153 18.64 5.23 6.75
N GLU A 154 18.54 6.26 7.60
CA GLU A 154 18.55 6.09 9.07
C GLU A 154 17.37 5.25 9.59
N ARG A 155 16.20 5.30 8.92
CA ARG A 155 15.04 4.47 9.28
C ARG A 155 15.26 3.00 8.90
N ILE A 156 15.97 2.73 7.80
CA ILE A 156 16.28 1.36 7.37
C ILE A 156 17.27 0.69 8.33
N GLU A 157 18.31 1.38 8.77
CA GLU A 157 19.26 0.82 9.75
C GLU A 157 18.61 0.54 11.10
N TYR A 158 17.70 1.42 11.56
CA TYR A 158 16.91 1.18 12.76
C TYR A 158 16.01 -0.07 12.64
N LEU A 159 15.40 -0.29 11.47
CA LEU A 159 14.63 -1.50 11.18
C LEU A 159 15.49 -2.76 11.14
N LYS A 160 16.68 -2.71 10.52
CA LYS A 160 17.62 -3.84 10.47
C LYS A 160 18.05 -4.28 11.86
N ALA A 161 18.29 -3.33 12.76
CA ALA A 161 18.59 -3.62 14.15
C ALA A 161 17.43 -4.39 14.82
N ALA A 162 16.20 -3.88 14.71
CA ALA A 162 15.01 -4.55 15.26
C ALA A 162 14.76 -5.95 14.68
N LEU A 163 15.02 -6.14 13.38
CA LEU A 163 14.88 -7.44 12.70
C LEU A 163 15.90 -8.49 13.17
N SER A 164 17.01 -8.05 13.77
CA SER A 164 18.09 -8.93 14.26
C SER A 164 17.95 -9.31 15.74
N GLU A 165 16.92 -8.80 16.43
CA GLU A 165 16.66 -9.08 17.84
C GLU A 165 15.87 -10.38 18.05
N ASN A 166 15.89 -10.95 19.25
CA ASN A 166 15.11 -12.16 19.55
C ASN A 166 13.59 -11.89 19.56
N ASP A 167 13.17 -10.70 20.01
CA ASP A 167 11.77 -10.29 20.11
C ASP A 167 11.34 -9.40 18.93
N VAL A 168 11.63 -9.85 17.70
CA VAL A 168 11.40 -9.08 16.45
C VAL A 168 10.01 -8.46 16.39
N GLU A 169 8.96 -9.23 16.69
CA GLU A 169 7.57 -8.76 16.61
C GLU A 169 7.31 -7.58 17.54
N VAL A 170 7.81 -7.63 18.78
CA VAL A 170 7.68 -6.57 19.78
C VAL A 170 8.42 -5.33 19.30
N GLN A 171 9.66 -5.49 18.84
CA GLN A 171 10.49 -4.38 18.36
C GLN A 171 9.83 -3.70 17.15
N LEU A 172 9.40 -4.46 16.15
CA LEU A 172 8.69 -3.91 14.99
C LEU A 172 7.38 -3.23 15.41
N SER A 173 6.64 -3.78 16.37
CA SER A 173 5.40 -3.17 16.85
C SER A 173 5.63 -1.82 17.53
N GLU A 174 6.71 -1.68 18.31
CA GLU A 174 7.12 -0.39 18.87
C GLU A 174 7.50 0.62 17.79
N ILE A 175 8.19 0.17 16.73
CA ILE A 175 8.52 1.02 15.58
C ILE A 175 7.24 1.46 14.87
N LEU A 176 6.32 0.54 14.62
CA LEU A 176 5.02 0.82 13.99
C LEU A 176 4.23 1.84 14.82
N ALA A 177 4.18 1.69 16.14
CA ALA A 177 3.52 2.64 17.03
C ALA A 177 4.15 4.04 16.93
N LYS A 178 5.48 4.13 16.98
CA LYS A 178 6.20 5.42 16.78
C LYS A 178 5.93 6.02 15.41
N LEU A 179 5.86 5.20 14.36
CA LEU A 179 5.54 5.66 13.00
C LEU A 179 4.09 6.12 12.89
N ALA A 180 3.15 5.44 13.53
CA ALA A 180 1.74 5.85 13.59
C ALA A 180 1.56 7.16 14.37
N ASP A 181 2.26 7.33 15.49
CA ASP A 181 2.26 8.57 16.26
C ASP A 181 2.90 9.72 15.47
N ASN A 182 3.97 9.42 14.72
CA ASN A 182 4.66 10.39 13.86
C ASN A 182 3.90 10.69 12.56
N SER A 183 3.11 9.75 12.01
CA SER A 183 2.26 10.00 10.84
C SER A 183 1.07 10.86 11.24
N ALA A 184 0.50 10.63 12.42
CA ALA A 184 -0.41 11.55 13.08
C ALA A 184 0.27 12.88 13.49
N ALA A 185 1.61 12.97 13.44
CA ALA A 185 2.31 14.22 13.75
C ALA A 185 2.19 15.27 12.63
N GLY A 186 1.77 14.89 11.42
CA GLY A 186 1.48 15.80 10.30
C GLY A 186 -0.01 16.15 10.12
N PHE A 187 -0.92 15.31 10.63
CA PHE A 187 -2.38 15.52 10.53
C PHE A 187 -2.96 16.09 11.83
N ILE A 188 -4.12 16.72 11.70
CA ILE A 188 -4.78 17.34 12.84
C ILE A 188 -5.18 16.31 13.91
N SER A 189 -5.14 16.70 15.18
CA SER A 189 -5.57 15.83 16.28
C SER A 189 -7.07 15.46 16.14
N ALA A 190 -7.49 14.34 16.73
CA ALA A 190 -8.90 13.91 16.78
C ALA A 190 -9.86 15.05 17.18
N ASN A 191 -9.50 15.84 18.20
CA ASN A 191 -10.31 16.98 18.66
C ASN A 191 -10.59 18.06 17.59
N VAL A 192 -9.69 18.23 16.61
CA VAL A 192 -9.85 19.20 15.52
C VAL A 192 -10.59 18.56 14.34
N ALA A 193 -10.37 17.27 14.10
CA ALA A 193 -11.15 16.51 13.13
C ALA A 193 -12.63 16.43 13.54
N ASP A 194 -12.91 16.35 14.85
CA ASP A 194 -14.27 16.38 15.39
C ASP A 194 -14.97 17.70 15.06
N VAL A 195 -14.29 18.85 15.15
CA VAL A 195 -14.86 20.17 14.77
C VAL A 195 -15.28 20.19 13.29
N LEU A 196 -14.49 19.59 12.40
CA LEU A 196 -14.84 19.52 10.97
C LEU A 196 -16.02 18.57 10.71
N GLN A 197 -16.02 17.40 11.36
CA GLN A 197 -17.11 16.42 11.23
C GLN A 197 -18.44 16.95 11.76
N GLU A 198 -18.39 17.63 12.89
CA GLU A 198 -19.51 18.34 13.50
C GLU A 198 -20.16 19.36 12.55
N ARG A 199 -19.36 20.02 11.70
CA ARG A 199 -19.83 20.93 10.65
C ARG A 199 -20.42 20.19 9.43
N GLY A 200 -20.26 18.88 9.38
CA GLY A 200 -20.80 17.97 8.36
C GLY A 200 -19.78 17.50 7.32
N VAL A 201 -18.47 17.73 7.54
CA VAL A 201 -17.41 17.19 6.68
C VAL A 201 -17.31 15.68 6.89
N ASP A 202 -17.10 14.94 5.80
CA ASP A 202 -16.89 13.50 5.88
C ASP A 202 -15.64 13.15 6.71
N PHE A 203 -15.73 12.08 7.51
CA PHE A 203 -14.63 11.65 8.39
C PHE A 203 -13.33 11.42 7.62
N HIS A 204 -13.40 10.83 6.42
CA HIS A 204 -12.23 10.59 5.59
C HIS A 204 -11.56 11.91 5.19
N ILE A 205 -12.34 12.90 4.77
CA ILE A 205 -11.80 14.21 4.36
C ILE A 205 -11.26 15.00 5.55
N ALA A 206 -11.93 14.95 6.70
CA ALA A 206 -11.44 15.60 7.93
C ALA A 206 -10.10 15.01 8.38
N GLY A 207 -9.89 13.71 8.21
CA GLY A 207 -8.64 13.02 8.53
C GLY A 207 -7.46 13.37 7.62
N LEU A 208 -7.70 14.00 6.47
CA LEU A 208 -6.66 14.41 5.51
C LEU A 208 -6.14 15.84 5.75
N VAL A 209 -6.68 16.58 6.73
CA VAL A 209 -6.23 17.94 7.04
C VAL A 209 -4.93 17.90 7.84
N THR A 210 -3.93 18.65 7.39
CA THR A 210 -2.60 18.70 8.03
C THR A 210 -2.53 19.79 9.11
N LYS A 211 -1.61 19.62 10.07
CA LYS A 211 -1.30 20.67 11.05
C LYS A 211 -0.73 21.93 10.38
N GLU A 212 0.04 21.76 9.32
CA GLU A 212 0.60 22.85 8.50
C GLU A 212 -0.52 23.70 7.87
N ALA A 213 -1.55 23.04 7.32
CA ALA A 213 -2.71 23.75 6.76
C ALA A 213 -3.50 24.57 7.81
N LEU A 214 -3.34 24.26 9.10
CA LEU A 214 -3.93 24.98 10.22
C LEU A 214 -2.95 25.86 11.01
N GLU A 215 -1.67 25.93 10.65
CA GLU A 215 -0.63 26.57 11.47
C GLU A 215 -0.93 28.06 11.73
N ASN A 216 -1.60 28.72 10.80
CA ASN A 216 -1.99 30.13 10.88
C ASN A 216 -3.48 30.35 11.18
N LEU A 217 -4.19 29.31 11.64
CA LEU A 217 -5.63 29.35 11.92
C LEU A 217 -5.90 29.15 13.40
N SER A 218 -6.74 30.02 13.97
CA SER A 218 -7.27 29.81 15.32
C SER A 218 -8.43 28.81 15.32
N ASN A 219 -8.63 28.11 16.43
CA ASN A 219 -9.78 27.22 16.62
C ASN A 219 -11.14 27.95 16.47
N GLU A 220 -11.20 29.25 16.77
CA GLU A 220 -12.38 30.08 16.55
C GLU A 220 -12.65 30.25 15.05
N GLN A 221 -11.64 30.61 14.25
CA GLN A 221 -11.78 30.71 12.80
C GLN A 221 -12.24 29.39 12.17
N LEU A 222 -11.74 28.25 12.64
CA LEU A 222 -12.17 26.94 12.16
C LEU A 222 -13.66 26.64 12.47
N LYS A 223 -14.24 27.26 13.50
CA LYS A 223 -15.66 27.10 13.88
C LYS A 223 -16.57 28.14 13.20
N SER A 224 -16.09 29.38 13.09
CA SER A 224 -16.89 30.54 12.67
C SER A 224 -16.79 30.86 11.17
N ASN A 225 -15.66 30.57 10.52
CA ASN A 225 -15.49 30.93 9.12
C ASN A 225 -16.21 29.94 8.21
N ILE A 226 -16.65 30.41 7.05
CA ILE A 226 -17.35 29.58 6.06
C ILE A 226 -16.39 28.50 5.53
N LEU A 227 -16.85 27.25 5.59
CA LEU A 227 -16.12 26.07 5.16
C LEU A 227 -16.80 25.50 3.91
N LEU A 228 -16.01 25.23 2.88
CA LEU A 228 -16.48 24.83 1.56
C LEU A 228 -15.78 23.55 1.10
N MET A 229 -16.51 22.69 0.40
CA MET A 229 -15.94 21.68 -0.49
C MET A 229 -16.07 22.18 -1.92
N LEU A 230 -14.95 22.24 -2.63
CA LEU A 230 -14.93 22.38 -4.08
C LEU A 230 -14.75 21.01 -4.71
N ASN A 231 -15.54 20.73 -5.74
CA ASN A 231 -15.36 19.59 -6.62
C ASN A 231 -15.18 20.10 -8.06
N PHE A 232 -14.11 19.68 -8.73
CA PHE A 232 -13.77 20.16 -10.07
C PHE A 232 -12.93 19.13 -10.85
N SER A 233 -12.90 19.21 -12.18
CA SER A 233 -12.10 18.31 -13.03
C SER A 233 -10.69 18.83 -13.25
N GLU A 234 -9.77 17.94 -13.64
CA GLU A 234 -8.39 18.29 -13.98
C GLU A 234 -8.29 19.38 -15.06
N ASP A 235 -9.25 19.41 -16.01
CA ASP A 235 -9.34 20.41 -17.09
C ASP A 235 -9.39 21.87 -16.60
N VAL A 236 -9.78 22.10 -15.34
CA VAL A 236 -9.79 23.44 -14.77
C VAL A 236 -8.37 24.00 -14.69
N PHE A 237 -7.37 23.17 -14.36
CA PHE A 237 -5.97 23.60 -14.27
C PHE A 237 -5.36 23.92 -15.64
N THR A 238 -5.78 23.21 -16.69
CA THR A 238 -5.30 23.46 -18.05
C THR A 238 -5.97 24.70 -18.66
N THR A 239 -7.25 24.91 -18.36
CA THR A 239 -8.05 26.01 -18.94
C THR A 239 -7.91 27.32 -18.16
N ASN A 240 -7.60 27.26 -16.86
CA ASN A 240 -7.48 28.42 -15.98
C ASN A 240 -6.22 28.29 -15.10
N PRO A 241 -5.02 28.56 -15.63
CA PRO A 241 -3.77 28.41 -14.90
C PRO A 241 -3.70 29.23 -13.60
N GLU A 242 -4.42 30.35 -13.53
CA GLU A 242 -4.51 31.23 -12.36
C GLU A 242 -5.47 30.75 -11.26
N PHE A 243 -6.16 29.63 -11.47
CA PHE A 243 -7.22 29.14 -10.58
C PHE A 243 -6.73 28.90 -9.15
N LEU A 244 -5.57 28.26 -8.97
CA LEU A 244 -5.01 28.00 -7.64
C LEU A 244 -4.62 29.28 -6.92
N ASP A 245 -4.00 30.23 -7.62
CA ASP A 245 -3.61 31.52 -7.06
C ASP A 245 -4.84 32.32 -6.61
N ALA A 246 -5.90 32.31 -7.42
CA ALA A 246 -7.17 32.96 -7.09
C ALA A 246 -7.84 32.34 -5.85
N ILE A 247 -7.82 31.01 -5.72
CA ILE A 247 -8.35 30.32 -4.52
C ILE A 247 -7.52 30.65 -3.29
N GLN A 248 -6.19 30.55 -3.38
CA GLN A 248 -5.30 30.75 -2.23
C GLN A 248 -5.26 32.20 -1.74
N ALA A 249 -5.62 33.17 -2.59
CA ALA A 249 -5.75 34.57 -2.19
C ALA A 249 -6.79 34.75 -1.08
N ASP A 250 -7.99 34.17 -1.25
CA ASP A 250 -9.15 34.43 -0.38
C ASP A 250 -9.50 33.26 0.57
N THR A 251 -8.85 32.11 0.41
CA THR A 251 -9.11 30.90 1.22
C THR A 251 -7.84 30.33 1.83
N TYR A 252 -8.02 29.56 2.91
CA TYR A 252 -7.05 28.58 3.38
C TYR A 252 -7.43 27.23 2.79
N VAL A 253 -6.51 26.61 2.05
CA VAL A 253 -6.67 25.24 1.55
C VAL A 253 -6.34 24.28 2.68
N LEU A 254 -7.34 23.57 3.19
CA LEU A 254 -7.18 22.67 4.33
C LEU A 254 -6.69 21.29 3.92
N THR A 255 -7.18 20.77 2.79
CA THR A 255 -6.73 19.53 2.16
C THR A 255 -7.25 19.43 0.72
N SER A 256 -6.65 18.56 -0.08
CA SER A 256 -7.14 18.19 -1.42
C SER A 256 -6.93 16.70 -1.67
N THR A 257 -7.90 16.05 -2.30
CA THR A 257 -7.86 14.63 -2.63
C THR A 257 -8.58 14.36 -3.96
N SER A 258 -8.42 13.16 -4.51
CA SER A 258 -9.21 12.70 -5.65
C SER A 258 -10.69 12.61 -5.28
N GLY A 259 -11.55 13.10 -6.18
CA GLY A 259 -13.01 12.99 -6.04
C GLY A 259 -13.52 11.58 -6.36
N ILE A 260 -14.83 11.38 -6.17
CA ILE A 260 -15.50 10.10 -6.42
C ILE A 260 -15.51 9.75 -7.92
N ASP A 261 -15.64 10.77 -8.77
CA ASP A 261 -15.65 10.60 -10.23
C ASP A 261 -14.20 10.62 -10.76
N GLN A 262 -13.95 9.83 -11.81
CA GLN A 262 -12.64 9.79 -12.48
C GLN A 262 -12.25 11.20 -12.96
N ASP A 263 -10.97 11.55 -12.77
CA ASP A 263 -10.36 12.84 -13.17
C ASP A 263 -10.97 14.08 -12.47
N THR A 264 -11.59 13.87 -11.30
CA THR A 264 -12.07 14.96 -10.43
C THR A 264 -11.27 15.08 -9.13
N PHE A 265 -11.27 16.27 -8.56
CA PHE A 265 -10.61 16.62 -7.31
C PHE A 265 -11.61 17.23 -6.33
N ASP A 266 -11.49 16.85 -5.07
CA ASP A 266 -12.18 17.45 -3.94
C ASP A 266 -11.20 18.29 -3.12
N MET A 267 -11.55 19.54 -2.83
CA MET A 267 -10.72 20.48 -2.08
C MET A 267 -11.52 21.11 -0.95
N LEU A 268 -11.06 20.91 0.29
CA LEU A 268 -11.66 21.50 1.48
C LEU A 268 -11.03 22.86 1.75
N LEU A 269 -11.86 23.91 1.80
CA LEU A 269 -11.43 25.29 1.91
C LEU A 269 -12.10 26.01 3.09
N LEU A 270 -11.36 26.89 3.74
CA LEU A 270 -11.88 27.83 4.74
C LEU A 270 -11.71 29.27 4.25
N LEU A 271 -12.80 30.04 4.17
CA LEU A 271 -12.73 31.44 3.72
C LEU A 271 -12.07 32.34 4.76
N LYS A 272 -11.21 33.27 4.30
CA LYS A 272 -10.50 34.23 5.18
C LYS A 272 -11.45 35.27 5.80
N ASP A 273 -12.31 35.88 4.99
CA ASP A 273 -13.09 37.08 5.36
C ASP A 273 -14.62 36.86 5.46
N GLY A 274 -15.07 35.61 5.61
CA GLY A 274 -16.48 35.30 5.94
C GLY A 274 -17.52 35.60 4.84
N SER A 275 -17.08 35.96 3.63
CA SER A 275 -17.92 36.06 2.44
C SER A 275 -17.34 35.23 1.31
N ARG A 276 -18.20 34.48 0.62
CA ARG A 276 -17.84 33.69 -0.56
C ARG A 276 -17.54 34.56 -1.79
N GLY A 277 -18.14 35.76 -1.86
CA GLY A 277 -18.13 36.58 -3.07
C GLY A 277 -18.52 35.80 -4.34
N ASP A 278 -18.02 36.24 -5.49
CA ASP A 278 -18.26 35.61 -6.80
C ASP A 278 -17.06 34.79 -7.29
N ILE A 279 -16.12 34.45 -6.39
CA ILE A 279 -14.81 33.85 -6.72
C ILE A 279 -14.96 32.57 -7.54
N PHE A 280 -15.91 31.71 -7.15
CA PHE A 280 -16.15 30.42 -7.78
C PHE A 280 -17.09 30.48 -8.99
N GLU A 281 -17.78 31.60 -9.22
CA GLU A 281 -18.74 31.70 -10.34
C GLU A 281 -18.06 31.76 -11.70
N LYS A 282 -16.77 32.10 -11.72
CA LYS A 282 -15.96 32.22 -12.94
C LYS A 282 -15.34 30.90 -13.39
N TYR A 283 -15.43 29.85 -12.58
CA TYR A 283 -14.81 28.56 -12.83
C TYR A 283 -15.86 27.45 -12.88
N PRO A 284 -15.67 26.39 -13.69
CA PRO A 284 -16.61 25.29 -13.79
C PRO A 284 -16.45 24.32 -12.60
N VAL A 285 -16.78 24.81 -11.39
CA VAL A 285 -16.62 24.08 -10.13
C VAL A 285 -17.96 23.89 -9.42
N LYS A 286 -18.11 22.79 -8.69
CA LYS A 286 -19.23 22.56 -7.77
C LYS A 286 -18.81 22.96 -6.37
N VAL A 287 -19.66 23.71 -5.67
CA VAL A 287 -19.38 24.20 -4.31
C VAL A 287 -20.43 23.66 -3.35
N LYS A 288 -20.00 23.00 -2.27
CA LYS A 288 -20.83 22.62 -1.13
C LYS A 288 -20.38 23.39 0.10
N GLU A 289 -21.31 24.11 0.74
CA GLU A 289 -21.03 24.85 1.96
C GLU A 289 -21.42 24.03 3.20
N TYR A 290 -20.56 24.03 4.21
CA TYR A 290 -20.77 23.38 5.49
C TYR A 290 -21.23 24.37 6.55
N LYS A 291 -21.96 23.85 7.56
CA LYS A 291 -22.59 24.70 8.59
C LYS A 291 -21.54 25.53 9.34
N VAL A 292 -21.92 26.74 9.68
CA VAL A 292 -21.17 27.60 10.61
C VAL A 292 -21.77 27.43 12.00
N TYR A 293 -20.92 27.33 13.02
CA TYR A 293 -21.37 27.38 14.41
C TYR A 293 -21.78 28.82 14.76
N LYS A 294 -23.05 29.00 15.14
CA LYS A 294 -23.55 30.26 15.71
C LYS A 294 -23.50 30.20 17.22
#